data_AF-A0A2A6BPF9-F1
#
_entry.id   AF-A0A2A6BPF9-F1
#
_cell.length_a   1.000
_cell.length_b   1.000
_cell.length_c   1.000
_cell.angle_alpha   90.00
_cell.angle_beta   90.00
_cell.angle_gamma   90.00
#
_symmetry.space_group_name_H-M   'P 1'
#
loop_
_entity.id
_entity.type
_entity.pdbx_description
1 polymer ?
#
loop_
_entity_poly.entity_id
_entity_poly.type
_entity_poly.pdbx_seq_one_letter_code
_entity_poly.pdbx_strand_id
1 'polypeptide(L)'
;MSPHSAQSLMMPNCERDAKLIEQSLHLLFAIKLLIESINKETETSFADLPDDIVRNIISLSGDPYSLRLISPKWNYLVLEYTTSRILVIDRLEVRVGADDELSIKIRLPMKWHGYFNSRAIVTV
;
A
#
# COMPACT_ATOMS: atom_id res chain seq x y z
N MET A 1 -46.38 11.40 -73.13
CA MET A 1 -46.84 10.83 -71.84
C MET A 1 -45.75 9.91 -71.32
N SER A 2 -45.08 10.30 -70.23
CA SER A 2 -44.48 9.48 -69.16
C SER A 2 -43.39 10.28 -68.44
N PRO A 3 -43.70 10.86 -67.28
CA PRO A 3 -42.72 11.27 -66.28
C PRO A 3 -42.80 10.33 -65.08
N HIS A 4 -41.71 9.65 -64.73
CA HIS A 4 -41.46 9.22 -63.35
C HIS A 4 -39.95 9.19 -63.17
N SER A 5 -39.36 10.34 -62.82
CA SER A 5 -39.22 10.82 -61.43
C SER A 5 -38.21 9.97 -60.69
N ALA A 6 -36.95 10.40 -60.81
CA ALA A 6 -35.87 10.08 -59.92
C ALA A 6 -36.30 10.36 -58.46
N GLN A 7 -36.49 9.31 -57.67
CA GLN A 7 -36.61 9.44 -56.22
C GLN A 7 -35.23 9.75 -55.65
N SER A 8 -35.00 11.04 -55.47
CA SER A 8 -34.01 11.60 -54.56
C SER A 8 -34.31 11.11 -53.14
N LEU A 9 -33.52 10.15 -52.66
CA LEU A 9 -33.53 9.71 -51.27
C LEU A 9 -32.35 10.38 -50.55
N MET A 10 -32.42 11.70 -50.45
CA MET A 10 -31.57 12.49 -49.55
C MET A 10 -32.34 12.70 -48.24
N MET A 11 -32.09 11.83 -47.26
CA MET A 11 -32.37 12.15 -45.87
C MET A 11 -31.55 13.40 -45.48
N PRO A 12 -32.16 14.41 -44.85
CA PRO A 12 -31.54 15.70 -44.61
C PRO A 12 -30.38 15.54 -43.60
N ASN A 13 -29.19 16.03 -43.98
CA ASN A 13 -27.97 15.98 -43.15
C ASN A 13 -28.18 16.52 -41.72
N CYS A 14 -29.14 17.43 -41.53
CA CYS A 14 -29.45 18.09 -40.26
C CYS A 14 -29.74 17.14 -39.08
N GLU A 15 -30.42 16.01 -39.31
CA GLU A 15 -30.84 15.11 -38.23
C GLU A 15 -29.71 14.17 -37.76
N ARG A 16 -28.78 13.85 -38.67
CA ARG A 16 -27.54 13.13 -38.34
C ARG A 16 -26.56 14.04 -37.58
N ASP A 17 -26.45 15.29 -38.00
CA ASP A 17 -25.58 16.28 -37.37
C ASP A 17 -26.05 16.59 -35.93
N ALA A 18 -27.36 16.68 -35.69
CA ALA A 18 -27.92 16.88 -34.35
C ALA A 18 -27.58 15.73 -33.38
N LYS A 19 -27.70 14.47 -33.83
CA LYS A 19 -27.33 13.30 -33.02
C LYS A 19 -25.82 13.23 -32.73
N LEU A 20 -24.99 13.61 -33.69
CA LEU A 20 -23.54 13.67 -33.51
C LEU A 20 -23.14 14.74 -32.48
N ILE A 21 -23.82 15.89 -32.49
CA ILE A 21 -23.61 16.96 -31.50
C ILE A 21 -24.03 16.49 -30.10
N GLU A 22 -25.20 15.84 -29.99
CA GLU A 22 -25.70 15.31 -28.72
C GLU A 22 -24.76 14.25 -28.13
N GLN A 23 -24.30 13.30 -28.95
CA GLN A 23 -23.31 12.30 -28.55
C GLN A 23 -21.98 12.93 -28.12
N SER A 24 -21.53 13.95 -28.85
CA SER A 24 -20.30 14.69 -28.52
C SER A 24 -20.44 15.44 -27.19
N LEU A 25 -21.61 16.01 -26.89
CA LEU A 25 -21.90 16.66 -25.61
C LEU A 25 -21.92 15.66 -24.45
N HIS A 26 -22.52 14.48 -24.63
CA HIS A 26 -22.49 13.41 -23.63
C HIS A 26 -21.06 12.93 -23.36
N LEU A 27 -20.24 12.78 -24.40
CA LEU A 27 -18.84 12.40 -24.25
C LEU A 27 -18.04 13.46 -23.49
N LEU A 28 -18.24 14.74 -23.83
CA LEU A 28 -17.63 15.87 -23.13
C LEU A 28 -18.01 15.92 -21.65
N PHE A 29 -19.28 15.66 -21.33
CA PHE A 29 -19.77 15.61 -19.96
C PHE A 29 -19.16 14.45 -19.17
N ALA A 30 -19.08 13.26 -19.77
CA ALA A 30 -18.44 12.10 -19.16
C ALA A 30 -16.95 12.33 -18.89
N ILE A 31 -16.23 12.93 -19.85
CA ILE A 31 -14.81 13.29 -19.69
C ILE A 31 -14.64 14.31 -18.57
N LYS A 32 -15.52 15.33 -18.49
CA LYS A 32 -15.47 16.33 -17.42
C LYS A 32 -15.66 15.70 -16.03
N LEU A 33 -16.63 14.79 -15.89
CA LEU A 33 -16.86 14.06 -14.63
C LEU A 33 -15.67 13.18 -14.24
N LEU A 34 -15.03 12.54 -15.23
CA LEU A 34 -13.83 11.73 -15.02
C LEU A 34 -12.65 12.59 -14.55
N ILE A 35 -12.44 13.74 -15.19
CA ILE A 35 -11.40 14.70 -14.80
C ILE A 35 -11.67 15.28 -13.41
N GLU A 36 -12.92 15.63 -13.08
CA GLU A 36 -13.30 16.08 -11.73
C GLU A 36 -13.12 14.97 -10.68
N SER A 37 -13.34 13.71 -11.04
CA SER A 37 -13.06 12.57 -10.17
C SER A 37 -11.57 12.35 -9.95
N ILE A 38 -10.74 12.58 -10.96
CA ILE A 38 -9.27 12.44 -10.87
C ILE A 38 -8.64 13.63 -10.13
N ASN A 39 -9.16 14.84 -10.36
CA ASN A 39 -8.69 16.08 -9.73
C ASN A 39 -9.27 16.32 -8.34
N LYS A 40 -10.20 15.48 -7.88
CA LYS A 40 -10.42 15.36 -6.44
C LYS A 40 -9.14 14.79 -5.88
N GLU A 41 -8.29 15.67 -5.37
CA GLU A 41 -7.19 15.35 -4.47
C GLU A 41 -7.79 14.57 -3.30
N THR A 42 -7.92 13.26 -3.48
CA THR A 42 -8.25 12.36 -2.41
C THR A 42 -7.02 12.35 -1.54
N GLU A 43 -7.00 13.21 -0.52
CA GLU A 43 -6.07 13.12 0.59
C GLU A 43 -6.03 11.65 1.00
N THR A 44 -5.01 10.94 0.51
CA THR A 44 -4.92 9.50 0.71
C THR A 44 -4.30 9.38 2.08
N SER A 45 -5.14 9.21 3.09
CA SER A 45 -4.66 9.03 4.44
C SER A 45 -3.78 7.79 4.50
N PHE A 46 -2.65 7.86 5.20
CA PHE A 46 -1.83 6.68 5.48
C PHE A 46 -2.64 5.58 6.17
N ALA A 47 -3.74 5.93 6.86
CA ALA A 47 -4.66 4.98 7.46
C ALA A 47 -5.40 4.10 6.43
N ASP A 48 -5.62 4.61 5.22
CA ASP A 48 -6.44 3.98 4.18
C ASP A 48 -5.62 3.15 3.17
N LEU A 49 -4.30 3.13 3.30
CA LEU A 49 -3.43 2.35 2.41
C LEU A 49 -3.73 0.85 2.49
N PRO A 50 -3.76 0.11 1.37
CA PRO A 50 -3.89 -1.34 1.39
C PRO A 50 -2.85 -2.05 2.27
N ASP A 51 -3.23 -3.17 2.89
CA ASP A 51 -2.40 -3.86 3.88
C ASP A 51 -1.06 -4.37 3.31
N ASP A 52 -1.04 -4.80 2.05
CA ASP A 52 0.16 -5.20 1.32
C ASP A 52 1.16 -4.05 1.17
N ILE A 53 0.67 -2.84 0.88
CA ILE A 53 1.49 -1.63 0.82
C ILE A 53 2.04 -1.27 2.20
N VAL A 54 1.20 -1.32 3.23
CA VAL A 54 1.63 -1.06 4.62
C VAL A 54 2.71 -2.06 5.05
N ARG A 55 2.55 -3.37 4.76
CA ARG A 55 3.56 -4.39 5.06
C ARG A 55 4.89 -4.14 4.34
N ASN A 56 4.84 -3.70 3.08
CA ASN A 56 6.05 -3.31 2.35
C ASN A 56 6.76 -2.12 3.01
N ILE A 57 6.02 -1.08 3.41
CA ILE A 57 6.59 0.08 4.11
C ILE A 57 7.23 -0.34 5.44
N ILE A 58 6.53 -1.15 6.25
CA ILE A 58 7.05 -1.68 7.51
C ILE A 58 8.35 -2.47 7.26
N SER A 59 8.43 -3.23 6.17
CA SER A 59 9.61 -4.03 5.85
C SER A 59 10.87 -3.22 5.52
N LEU A 60 10.66 -2.00 5.02
CA LEU A 60 11.71 -1.07 4.62
C LEU A 60 12.08 -0.10 5.75
N SER A 61 11.29 -0.04 6.84
CA SER A 61 11.57 0.87 7.94
C SER A 61 12.70 0.33 8.82
N GLY A 62 13.67 1.20 9.15
CA GLY A 62 14.73 0.86 10.09
C GLY A 62 14.22 0.70 11.52
N ASP A 63 13.14 1.40 11.86
CA ASP A 63 12.40 1.28 13.12
C ASP A 63 10.91 1.04 12.83
N PRO A 64 10.41 -0.20 12.87
CA PRO A 64 9.00 -0.49 12.65
C PRO A 64 8.11 -0.09 13.84
N TYR A 65 8.66 0.11 15.04
CA TYR A 65 7.85 0.38 16.22
C TYR A 65 7.22 1.77 16.22
N SER A 66 7.91 2.79 15.70
CA SER A 66 7.36 4.15 15.56
C SER A 66 6.13 4.19 14.63
N LEU A 67 6.05 3.30 13.65
CA LEU A 67 4.93 3.22 12.71
C LEU A 67 3.61 2.79 13.36
N ARG A 68 3.64 2.24 14.58
CA ARG A 68 2.44 1.80 15.32
C ARG A 68 1.48 2.94 15.67
N LEU A 69 1.98 4.18 15.71
CA LEU A 69 1.21 5.35 16.16
C LEU A 69 0.35 5.96 15.06
N ILE A 70 0.45 5.48 13.81
CA ILE A 70 -0.27 6.03 12.66
C ILE A 70 -1.77 5.70 12.75
N SER A 71 -2.11 4.44 12.97
CA SER A 71 -3.50 4.01 13.16
C SER A 71 -3.57 2.62 13.81
N PRO A 72 -4.74 2.18 14.31
CA PRO A 72 -4.91 0.83 14.84
C PRO A 72 -4.53 -0.28 13.84
N LYS A 73 -4.76 -0.05 12.54
CA LYS A 73 -4.37 -0.99 11.48
C LYS A 73 -2.86 -1.13 11.37
N TRP A 74 -2.14 -0.01 11.38
CA TRP A 74 -0.68 -0.02 11.38
C TRP A 74 -0.11 -0.69 12.62
N ASN A 75 -0.69 -0.43 13.81
CA ASN A 75 -0.29 -1.12 15.03
C ASN A 75 -0.44 -2.65 14.89
N TYR A 76 -1.56 -3.13 14.37
CA TYR A 76 -1.77 -4.57 14.12
C TYR A 76 -0.73 -5.14 13.14
N LEU A 77 -0.53 -4.51 11.99
CA LEU A 77 0.39 -4.99 10.96
C LEU A 77 1.86 -4.94 11.39
N VAL A 78 2.26 -3.91 12.15
CA VAL A 78 3.60 -3.85 12.76
C VAL A 78 3.80 -4.96 13.78
N LEU A 79 2.79 -5.24 14.62
CA LEU A 79 2.87 -6.35 15.56
C LEU A 79 2.95 -7.69 14.83
N GLU A 80 2.11 -7.91 13.82
CA GLU A 80 2.18 -9.09 12.94
C GLU A 80 3.61 -9.27 12.36
N TYR A 81 4.19 -8.19 11.84
CA TYR A 81 5.53 -8.19 11.27
C TYR A 81 6.64 -8.41 12.31
N THR A 82 6.56 -7.77 13.47
CA THR A 82 7.61 -7.89 14.51
C THR A 82 7.50 -9.21 15.28
N THR A 83 6.28 -9.74 15.49
CA THR A 83 6.04 -11.06 16.08
C THR A 83 6.49 -12.18 15.15
N SER A 84 6.24 -12.09 13.85
CA SER A 84 6.75 -13.07 12.88
C SER A 84 8.28 -13.01 12.72
N ARG A 85 8.90 -11.88 13.09
CA ARG A 85 10.35 -11.69 13.16
C ARG A 85 10.96 -11.87 14.55
N ILE A 86 10.21 -12.41 15.53
CA ILE A 86 10.77 -12.76 16.84
C ILE A 86 12.12 -13.43 16.62
N LEU A 87 13.15 -12.83 17.21
CA LEU A 87 14.52 -13.30 17.17
C LEU A 87 14.51 -14.75 17.64
N VAL A 88 14.63 -15.68 16.70
CA VAL A 88 14.91 -17.08 17.04
C VAL A 88 16.23 -17.04 17.79
N ILE A 89 16.20 -17.31 19.09
CA ILE A 89 17.42 -17.43 19.87
C ILE A 89 18.01 -18.77 19.49
N ASP A 90 19.17 -18.77 18.82
CA ASP A 90 19.87 -20.01 18.46
C ASP A 90 20.28 -20.76 19.73
N ARG A 91 20.74 -20.01 20.74
CA ARG A 91 21.15 -20.59 22.02
C ARG A 91 21.08 -19.57 23.14
N LEU A 92 20.49 -19.97 24.26
CA LEU A 92 20.53 -19.26 25.53
C LEU A 92 21.40 -20.06 26.49
N GLU A 93 22.48 -19.47 26.99
CA GLU A 93 23.28 -20.03 28.08
C GLU A 93 23.11 -19.15 29.32
N VAL A 94 22.71 -19.77 30.43
CA VAL A 94 22.61 -19.12 31.73
C VAL A 94 23.56 -19.83 32.67
N ARG A 95 24.40 -19.08 33.36
CA ARG A 95 25.32 -19.59 34.38
C ARG A 95 25.15 -18.79 35.65
N VAL A 96 25.17 -19.50 36.78
CA VAL A 96 25.18 -18.90 38.12
C VAL A 96 26.57 -19.18 38.70
N GLY A 97 27.30 -18.11 39.01
CA GLY A 97 28.64 -18.15 39.60
C GLY A 97 28.62 -18.42 41.10
N ALA A 98 29.81 -18.60 41.69
CA ALA A 98 29.96 -18.85 43.12
C ALA A 98 29.65 -17.62 44.00
N ASP A 99 29.66 -16.42 43.41
CA ASP A 99 29.43 -15.13 44.09
C ASP A 99 28.04 -14.55 43.76
N ASP A 100 27.02 -15.40 43.56
CA ASP A 100 25.67 -15.01 43.10
C ASP A 100 25.64 -14.28 41.74
N GLU A 101 26.74 -14.31 40.98
CA GLU A 101 26.84 -13.69 39.66
C GLU A 101 25.97 -14.44 38.63
N LEU A 102 25.01 -13.75 38.01
CA LEU A 102 24.19 -14.29 36.93
C LEU A 102 24.78 -13.89 35.57
N SER A 103 25.32 -14.87 34.84
CA SER A 103 25.81 -14.67 33.48
C SER A 103 24.82 -15.20 32.46
N ILE A 104 24.23 -14.30 31.67
CA ILE A 104 23.33 -14.64 30.56
C ILE A 104 24.05 -14.37 29.24
N LYS A 105 24.16 -15.41 28.41
CA LYS A 105 24.75 -15.34 27.07
C LYS A 105 23.72 -15.76 26.04
N ILE A 106 23.34 -14.82 25.18
CA ILE A 106 22.38 -15.04 24.10
C ILE A 106 23.15 -15.13 22.79
N ARG A 107 22.95 -16.21 22.04
CA ARG A 107 23.44 -16.37 20.67
C ARG A 107 22.29 -16.13 19.71
N LEU A 108 22.47 -15.15 18.83
CA LEU A 108 21.53 -14.85 17.75
C LEU A 108 22.01 -15.50 16.44
N PRO A 109 21.08 -15.82 15.51
CA PRO A 109 21.42 -16.30 14.17
C PRO A 109 22.34 -15.35 13.41
N MET A 110 23.16 -15.89 12.51
CA MET A 110 24.15 -15.11 11.73
C MET A 110 23.53 -13.90 11.01
N LYS A 111 22.30 -14.02 10.51
CA LYS A 111 21.57 -12.92 9.85
C LYS A 111 21.34 -11.67 10.73
N TRP A 112 21.48 -11.79 12.05
CA TRP A 112 21.28 -10.70 13.01
C TRP A 112 22.57 -10.05 13.51
N HIS A 113 23.75 -10.55 13.13
CA HIS A 113 25.04 -10.03 13.59
C HIS A 113 25.35 -8.61 13.09
N GLY A 114 24.71 -8.16 12.01
CA GLY A 114 24.84 -6.78 11.52
C GLY A 114 24.06 -5.75 12.34
N TYR A 115 23.09 -6.20 13.15
CA TYR A 115 22.20 -5.32 13.93
C TYR A 115 22.64 -5.16 15.39
N PHE A 116 23.31 -6.18 15.92
CA PHE A 116 23.85 -6.18 17.27
C PHE A 116 25.33 -6.50 17.16
N ASN A 117 26.20 -5.65 17.74
CA ASN A 117 27.59 -6.02 17.94
C ASN A 117 27.62 -7.41 18.59
N SER A 118 28.32 -8.36 17.97
CA SER A 118 28.23 -9.83 18.11
C SER A 118 28.35 -10.43 19.53
N ARG A 119 28.36 -9.60 20.57
CA ARG A 119 28.39 -9.95 21.99
C ARG A 119 27.48 -8.98 22.76
N ALA A 120 26.19 -9.28 22.83
CA ALA A 120 25.36 -8.78 23.91
C ALA A 120 25.57 -9.69 25.13
N ILE A 121 26.39 -9.25 26.08
CA ILE A 121 26.53 -9.89 27.39
C ILE A 121 25.75 -9.01 28.35
N VAL A 122 24.68 -9.57 28.93
CA VAL A 122 23.94 -8.91 30.00
C VAL A 122 24.43 -9.53 31.30
N THR A 123 25.18 -8.74 32.07
CA THR A 123 25.55 -9.08 33.45
C THR A 123 24.57 -8.35 34.36
N VAL A 124 23.82 -9.10 35.17
CA VAL A 124 22.88 -8.54 36.17
C VAL A 124 23.45 -8.81 37.56
#